data_AF-A0A6B3GKJ2-F1
#
_entry.id   AF-A0A6B3GKJ2-F1
#
_cell.length_a   1.000
_cell.length_b   1.000
_cell.length_c   1.000
_cell.angle_alpha   90.00
_cell.angle_beta   90.00
_cell.angle_gamma   90.00
#
_symmetry.space_group_name_H-M   'P 1'
#
loop_
_entity.id
_entity.type
_entity.pdbx_description
1 polymer ?
#
loop_
_entity_poly.entity_id
_entity_poly.type
_entity_poly.pdbx_seq_one_letter_code
_entity_poly.pdbx_strand_id
1 'polypeptide(L)' 'MENTSVQHKESVRTCPFDYAQQLEFDPQLRQLLTEEPVSRIRMAYGEGEAWLVTRYEDVRT' A
#
# COMPACT_ATOMS: atom_id res chain seq x y z
N MET A 1 2.24 18.09 22.76
CA MET A 1 2.65 18.05 21.34
C MET A 1 3.35 16.71 21.18
N GLU A 2 2.58 15.66 20.96
CA GLU A 2 3.08 14.28 21.02
C GLU A 2 3.38 13.82 19.61
N ASN A 3 4.66 13.79 19.27
CA ASN A 3 5.14 13.37 17.97
C ASN A 3 5.03 11.84 17.91
N THR A 4 3.92 11.34 17.38
CA THR A 4 3.77 9.93 17.03
C THR A 4 4.74 9.62 15.88
N SER A 5 5.93 9.17 16.24
CA SER A 5 6.90 8.60 15.29
C SER A 5 6.30 7.32 14.70
N VAL A 6 5.67 7.46 13.53
CA VAL A 6 5.30 6.31 12.70
C VAL A 6 6.60 5.67 12.26
N GLN A 7 6.95 4.53 12.85
CA GLN A 7 8.06 3.70 12.38
C GLN A 7 7.68 3.17 11.00
N HIS A 8 8.02 3.91 9.94
CA HIS A 8 7.89 3.44 8.56
C HIS A 8 8.94 2.36 8.35
N LYS A 9 8.54 1.09 8.50
CA LYS A 9 9.39 -0.03 8.16
C LYS A 9 9.48 -0.03 6.63
N GLU A 10 10.58 0.46 6.08
CA GLU A 10 10.87 0.48 4.63
C GLU A 10 11.08 -0.93 4.07
N SER A 11 10.13 -1.84 4.27
CA SER A 11 10.10 -3.12 3.60
C SER A 11 9.27 -2.99 2.33
N VAL A 12 9.95 -3.07 1.19
CA VAL A 12 9.34 -3.06 -0.14
C VAL A 12 8.50 -4.32 -0.32
N ARG A 13 7.20 -4.17 -0.56
CA ARG A 13 6.28 -5.30 -0.73
C ARG A 13 6.08 -5.65 -2.20
N THR A 14 6.04 -6.94 -2.52
CA THR A 14 5.64 -7.40 -3.85
C THR A 14 4.12 -7.36 -3.95
N CYS A 15 3.60 -6.59 -4.90
CA CYS A 15 2.16 -6.39 -5.12
C CYS A 15 1.84 -6.71 -6.59
N PRO A 16 1.48 -7.97 -6.92
CA PRO A 16 1.06 -8.35 -8.26
C PRO A 16 -0.38 -7.92 -8.58
N PHE A 17 -1.21 -7.64 -7.56
CA PHE A 17 -2.64 -7.31 -7.68
C PHE A 17 -3.44 -8.35 -8.48
N ASP A 18 -3.24 -9.63 -8.17
CA ASP A 18 -3.87 -10.77 -8.83
C ASP A 18 -5.07 -11.36 -8.06
N TYR A 19 -5.47 -10.74 -6.94
CA TYR A 19 -6.66 -11.15 -6.20
C TYR A 19 -7.93 -10.91 -7.02
N ALA A 20 -8.65 -12.00 -7.33
CA ALA A 20 -9.80 -11.99 -8.24
C ALA A 20 -11.03 -12.74 -7.70
N GLN A 21 -11.23 -12.73 -6.37
CA GLN A 21 -12.35 -13.41 -5.74
C GLN A 21 -13.65 -12.58 -5.85
N GLN A 22 -14.41 -12.78 -6.93
CA GLN A 22 -15.70 -12.12 -7.16
C GLN A 22 -15.64 -10.59 -6.96
N LEU A 23 -16.47 -10.05 -6.07
CA LEU A 23 -16.51 -8.64 -5.69
C LEU A 23 -15.87 -8.41 -4.30
N GLU A 24 -15.16 -9.39 -3.78
CA GLU A 24 -14.45 -9.24 -2.51
C GLU A 24 -13.30 -8.25 -2.69
N PHE A 25 -13.12 -7.44 -1.67
CA PHE A 25 -12.02 -6.50 -1.63
C PHE A 25 -10.72 -7.24 -1.31
N ASP A 26 -9.65 -6.92 -2.04
CA ASP A 26 -8.34 -7.55 -1.86
C ASP A 26 -7.86 -7.39 -0.40
N PRO A 27 -7.65 -8.50 0.34
CA PRO A 27 -7.15 -8.46 1.71
C PRO A 27 -5.79 -7.76 1.83
N GLN A 28 -4.93 -7.86 0.83
CA GLN A 28 -3.63 -7.18 0.81
C GLN A 28 -3.83 -5.65 0.72
N LEU A 29 -4.71 -5.18 -0.16
CA LEU A 29 -5.04 -3.76 -0.24
C LEU A 29 -5.70 -3.28 1.06
N ARG A 30 -6.52 -4.11 1.71
CA ARG A 30 -7.15 -3.76 3.00
C ARG A 30 -6.10 -3.58 4.08
N GLN A 31 -5.13 -4.48 4.17
CA GLN A 31 -4.03 -4.37 5.12
C GLN A 31 -3.20 -3.11 4.87
N LEU A 32 -2.85 -2.82 3.62
CA LEU A 32 -2.10 -1.62 3.26
C LEU A 32 -2.88 -0.34 3.60
N LEU A 33 -4.20 -0.34 3.38
CA LEU A 33 -5.06 0.77 3.79
C LEU A 33 -5.06 1.01 5.31
N THR A 34 -5.05 -0.05 6.12
CA THR A 34 -5.15 0.07 7.58
C THR A 34 -3.82 0.28 8.29
N GLU A 35 -2.73 -0.33 7.79
CA GLU A 35 -1.45 -0.40 8.49
C GLU A 35 -0.37 0.49 7.85
N GLU A 36 -0.33 0.59 6.52
CA GLU A 36 0.73 1.26 5.75
C GLU A 36 0.13 2.05 4.57
N PRO A 37 -0.65 3.13 4.84
CA PRO A 37 -1.48 3.80 3.84
C PRO A 37 -0.69 4.48 2.72
N VAL A 38 0.59 4.73 2.97
CA VAL A 38 1.60 5.10 1.98
C VAL A 38 2.71 4.07 2.09
N SER A 39 2.96 3.29 1.03
CA SER A 39 3.91 2.17 1.06
C SER A 39 4.74 2.06 -0.23
N ARG A 40 5.92 1.44 -0.12
CA ARG A 40 6.77 1.09 -1.27
C ARG A 40 6.41 -0.29 -1.78
N ILE A 41 6.08 -0.38 -3.07
CA ILE A 41 5.68 -1.63 -3.72
C ILE A 41 6.54 -1.94 -4.95
N ARG A 42 6.60 -3.22 -5.29
CA ARG A 42 7.12 -3.71 -6.58
C ARG A 42 6.02 -4.47 -7.30
N MET A 43 5.77 -4.08 -8.55
CA MET A 43 4.73 -4.68 -9.40
C MET A 43 5.25 -5.95 -10.10
N ALA A 44 4.32 -6.71 -10.69
CA ALA A 44 4.66 -7.93 -11.44
C ALA A 44 5.56 -7.67 -12.66
N TYR A 45 5.46 -6.46 -13.23
CA TYR A 45 6.25 -5.99 -14.36
C TYR A 45 6.70 -4.54 -14.12
N GLY A 46 7.70 -4.10 -14.88
CA GLY A 46 8.33 -2.81 -14.69
C GLY A 46 9.60 -2.90 -13.86
N GLU A 47 10.48 -1.91 -14.01
CA GLU A 47 11.75 -1.84 -13.28
C GLU A 47 11.61 -0.93 -12.05
N GLY A 48 12.19 -1.37 -10.94
CA GLY A 48 12.22 -0.62 -9.70
C GLY A 48 10.95 -0.77 -8.85
N GLU A 49 10.63 0.31 -8.14
CA GLU A 49 9.64 0.35 -7.08
C GLU A 49 8.76 1.58 -7.22
N ALA A 50 7.49 1.44 -6.86
CA ALA A 50 6.50 2.50 -6.89
C ALA A 50 6.03 2.85 -5.48
N TRP A 51 5.47 4.04 -5.33
CA TRP A 51 4.67 4.40 -4.17
C TRP A 51 3.22 3.98 -4.40
N LEU A 52 2.63 3.35 -3.39
CA LEU A 52 1.20 3.06 -3.32
C LEU A 52 0.58 3.92 -2.23
N VAL A 53 -0.45 4.66 -2.60
CA VAL A 53 -1.24 5.50 -1.69
C VAL A 53 -2.67 4.97 -1.68
N THR A 54 -3.22 4.69 -0.50
CA THR A 54 -4.50 4.00 -0.35
C THR A 54 -5.60 4.83 0.31
N ARG A 55 -5.26 5.85 1.11
CA ARG A 55 -6.26 6.73 1.73
C ARG A 55 -6.79 7.75 0.72
N TYR A 56 -8.10 7.95 0.74
CA TYR A 56 -8.77 8.88 -0.16
C TYR A 56 -8.25 10.33 -0.03
N GLU A 57 -7.96 10.78 1.20
CA GLU A 57 -7.42 12.11 1.46
C GLU A 57 -6.06 12.33 0.77
N ASP A 58 -5.19 11.32 0.80
CA ASP A 58 -3.86 11.39 0.21
C ASP A 58 -3.92 11.29 -1.32
N VAL A 59 -4.86 10.51 -1.87
CA VAL A 59 -5.03 10.33 -3.33
C VAL A 59 -5.67 11.55 -3.99
N ARG A 60 -6.54 12.27 -3.29
CA ARG A 60 -7.28 13.41 -3.84
C ARG A 60 -6.40 14.64 -4.11
N THR A 61 -5.28 14.75 -3.40
CA THR A 61 -4.44 15.95 -3.32
C THR A 61 -3.52 16.07 -4.53
#